data_AF-A0A392P267-F1
#
_entry.id   AF-A0A392P267-F1
#
_cell.length_a   1.000
_cell.length_b   1.000
_cell.length_c   1.000
_cell.angle_alpha   90.00
_cell.angle_beta   90.00
_cell.angle_gamma   90.00
#
_symmetry.space_group_name_H-M   'P 1'
#
loop_
_entity.id
_entity.type
_entity.pdbx_description
1 polymer ?
#
loop_
_entity_poly.entity_id
_entity_poly.type
_entity_poly.pdbx_seq_one_letter_code
_entity_poly.pdbx_strand_id
1 'polypeptide(L)'
;AMRAVRSLEVWKLGLVNYLDALKLQEKLVLDRKSHKRCDTLLSLQHPPTYTVGKRQTVHNLLIPQSELEQIGAELHYTQRGGDITFHGPHQAILYPIISLRDTGLGARRFVEKIELTMIEMAGLYGVKASPGQRCETGVWVGEKKIGAIGVRISNGITSHGMAFNIDPDLNYFRHIVPCGIA
;
A
#
# COMPACT_ATOMS: atom_id res chain seq x y z
N ALA A 1 8.84 15.14 28.72
CA ALA A 1 8.29 16.11 27.75
C ALA A 1 6.86 15.69 27.42
N MET A 2 5.87 16.57 27.58
CA MET A 2 4.49 16.27 27.14
C MET A 2 4.53 16.00 25.63
N ARG A 3 4.15 14.78 25.20
CA ARG A 3 3.95 14.49 23.79
C ARG A 3 2.84 15.41 23.30
N ALA A 4 3.16 16.29 22.35
CA ALA A 4 2.16 17.10 21.68
C ALA A 4 1.02 16.19 21.17
N VAL A 5 -0.22 16.61 21.37
CA VAL A 5 -1.39 15.90 20.86
C VAL A 5 -1.26 15.86 19.34
N ARG A 6 -1.15 14.66 18.78
CA ARG A 6 -1.06 14.46 17.32
C ARG A 6 -2.46 14.21 16.79
N SER A 7 -2.84 14.99 15.78
CA SER A 7 -4.05 14.75 15.01
C SER A 7 -3.72 13.91 13.76
N LEU A 8 -4.59 12.96 13.46
CA LEU A 8 -4.61 12.21 12.20
C LEU A 8 -5.93 12.50 11.51
N GLU A 9 -5.87 13.05 10.32
CA GLU A 9 -7.04 13.28 9.47
C GLU A 9 -7.27 12.06 8.59
N VAL A 10 -8.49 11.52 8.54
CA VAL A 10 -8.81 10.32 7.75
C VAL A 10 -9.74 10.68 6.61
N TRP A 11 -9.31 10.43 5.37
CA TRP A 11 -10.06 10.74 4.16
C TRP A 11 -10.54 9.45 3.51
N LYS A 12 -11.87 9.26 3.45
CA LYS A 12 -12.50 8.12 2.77
C LYS A 12 -12.91 8.55 1.37
N LEU A 13 -12.19 8.07 0.36
CA LEU A 13 -12.31 8.58 -1.02
C LEU A 13 -13.10 7.66 -1.96
N GLY A 14 -13.41 6.43 -1.55
CA GLY A 14 -14.08 5.47 -2.41
C GLY A 14 -13.16 4.95 -3.51
N LEU A 15 -13.68 4.84 -4.74
CA LEU A 15 -12.94 4.38 -5.92
C LEU A 15 -12.23 5.57 -6.59
N VAL A 16 -10.91 5.51 -6.72
CA VAL A 16 -10.09 6.61 -7.28
C VAL A 16 -9.11 6.06 -8.31
N ASN A 17 -8.94 6.73 -9.45
CA ASN A 17 -7.89 6.38 -10.41
C ASN A 17 -6.50 6.44 -9.73
N TYR A 18 -5.61 5.52 -10.10
CA TYR A 18 -4.31 5.39 -9.46
C TYR A 18 -3.44 6.64 -9.56
N LEU A 19 -3.37 7.27 -10.73
CA LEU A 19 -2.54 8.47 -10.94
C LEU A 19 -3.09 9.69 -10.20
N ASP A 20 -4.40 9.82 -10.07
CA ASP A 20 -5.00 10.91 -9.32
C ASP A 20 -4.75 10.76 -7.81
N ALA A 21 -4.84 9.53 -7.29
CA ALA A 21 -4.43 9.24 -5.93
C ALA A 21 -2.93 9.48 -5.70
N LEU A 22 -2.07 9.15 -6.69
CA LEU A 22 -0.63 9.41 -6.60
C LEU A 22 -0.34 10.92 -6.53
N LYS A 23 -0.94 11.72 -7.42
CA LYS A 23 -0.84 13.19 -7.39
C LYS A 23 -1.32 13.77 -6.06
N LEU A 24 -2.43 13.24 -5.52
CA LEU A 24 -2.94 13.65 -4.22
C LEU A 24 -1.93 13.34 -3.10
N GLN A 25 -1.34 12.15 -3.09
CA GLN A 25 -0.29 11.79 -2.12
C GLN A 25 0.91 12.72 -2.21
N GLU A 26 1.38 13.04 -3.41
CA GLU A 26 2.51 13.96 -3.62
C GLU A 26 2.22 15.35 -3.05
N LYS A 27 1.02 15.88 -3.33
CA LYS A 27 0.56 17.14 -2.73
C LYS A 27 0.54 17.07 -1.20
N LEU A 28 -0.06 16.03 -0.63
CA LEU A 28 -0.16 15.87 0.82
C LEU A 28 1.20 15.72 1.49
N VAL A 29 2.17 15.06 0.85
CA VAL A 29 3.55 14.99 1.33
C VAL A 29 4.17 16.39 1.40
N LEU A 30 3.98 17.23 0.38
CA LEU A 30 4.47 18.62 0.38
C LEU A 30 3.79 19.50 1.43
N ASP A 31 2.48 19.40 1.54
CA ASP A 31 1.69 20.12 2.56
C ASP A 31 2.13 19.70 3.97
N ARG A 32 2.34 18.40 4.18
CA ARG A 32 2.82 17.87 5.46
C ARG A 32 4.24 18.31 5.78
N LYS A 33 5.13 18.33 4.78
CA LYS A 33 6.52 18.78 4.88
C LYS A 33 6.63 20.26 5.24
N SER A 34 5.71 21.06 4.73
CA SER A 34 5.64 22.50 4.99
C SER A 34 4.79 22.85 6.22
N HIS A 35 4.39 21.85 7.02
CA HIS A 35 3.55 22.02 8.21
C HIS A 35 2.18 22.69 7.93
N LYS A 36 1.71 22.68 6.68
CA LYS A 36 0.40 23.21 6.28
C LYS A 36 -0.76 22.27 6.60
N ARG A 37 -0.45 21.01 6.91
CA ARG A 37 -1.43 19.98 7.27
C ARG A 37 -0.87 19.04 8.32
N CYS A 38 -1.76 18.48 9.13
CA CYS A 38 -1.42 17.38 10.04
C CYS A 38 -1.21 16.07 9.28
N ASP A 39 -0.91 14.99 9.99
CA ASP A 39 -0.80 13.68 9.37
C ASP A 39 -2.14 13.27 8.74
N THR A 40 -2.11 12.61 7.58
CA THR A 40 -3.33 12.23 6.85
C THR A 40 -3.30 10.75 6.51
N LEU A 41 -4.42 10.06 6.62
CA LEU A 41 -4.62 8.70 6.15
C LEU A 41 -5.66 8.72 5.02
N LEU A 42 -5.22 8.39 3.81
CA LEU A 42 -6.16 8.14 2.71
C LEU A 42 -6.65 6.70 2.79
N SER A 43 -7.96 6.51 2.66
CA SER A 43 -8.63 5.22 2.57
C SER A 43 -9.44 5.18 1.28
N LEU A 44 -9.09 4.25 0.39
CA LEU A 44 -9.64 4.19 -0.96
C LEU A 44 -9.55 2.77 -1.54
N GLN A 45 -10.04 2.64 -2.76
CA GLN A 45 -9.84 1.49 -3.64
C GLN A 45 -9.46 2.02 -5.02
N HIS A 46 -8.84 1.18 -5.85
CA HIS A 46 -8.50 1.53 -7.23
C HIS A 46 -9.33 0.71 -8.23
N PRO A 47 -9.58 1.23 -9.45
CA PRO A 47 -9.86 0.38 -10.60
C PRO A 47 -8.72 -0.66 -10.79
N PRO A 48 -8.94 -1.74 -11.55
CA PRO A 48 -7.89 -2.73 -11.82
C PRO A 48 -6.60 -2.04 -12.29
N THR A 49 -5.52 -2.24 -11.55
CA THR A 49 -4.26 -1.51 -11.75
C THR A 49 -3.09 -2.35 -11.30
N TYR A 50 -2.13 -2.56 -12.20
CA TYR A 50 -0.82 -3.05 -11.87
C TYR A 50 0.12 -1.88 -11.59
N THR A 51 0.94 -2.03 -10.55
CA THR A 51 1.98 -1.05 -10.26
C THR A 51 3.33 -1.72 -10.16
N VAL A 52 4.36 -1.13 -10.75
CA VAL A 52 5.75 -1.57 -10.64
C VAL A 52 6.48 -0.64 -9.66
N GLY A 53 7.04 -1.21 -8.59
CA GLY A 53 7.82 -0.48 -7.60
C GLY A 53 9.23 -0.15 -8.08
N LYS A 54 10.05 0.42 -7.18
CA LYS A 54 11.40 0.91 -7.47
C LYS A 54 12.37 -0.18 -7.99
N ARG A 55 12.08 -1.46 -7.75
CA ARG A 55 12.88 -2.59 -8.25
C ARG A 55 12.71 -2.85 -9.75
N GLN A 56 11.76 -2.19 -10.41
CA GLN A 56 11.53 -2.27 -11.86
C GLN A 56 11.33 -3.71 -12.39
N THR A 57 10.61 -4.52 -11.64
CA THR A 57 10.30 -5.93 -11.95
C THR A 57 9.15 -6.10 -12.93
N VAL A 58 9.14 -5.30 -14.00
CA VAL A 58 8.09 -5.40 -15.05
C VAL A 58 8.07 -6.76 -15.75
N HIS A 59 9.21 -7.46 -15.80
CA HIS A 59 9.30 -8.83 -16.32
C HIS A 59 8.47 -9.84 -15.53
N ASN A 60 7.99 -9.49 -14.34
CA ASN A 60 7.06 -10.30 -13.56
C ASN A 60 5.60 -10.11 -14.00
N LEU A 61 5.31 -9.24 -14.98
CA LEU A 61 4.02 -9.18 -15.65
C LEU A 61 3.96 -10.31 -16.70
N LEU A 62 3.03 -11.24 -16.51
CA LEU A 62 2.88 -12.48 -17.29
C LEU A 62 1.91 -12.32 -18.47
N ILE A 63 1.28 -11.15 -18.60
CA ILE A 63 0.40 -10.80 -19.70
C ILE A 63 1.05 -9.67 -20.52
N PRO A 64 0.94 -9.67 -21.86
CA PRO A 64 1.41 -8.56 -22.67
C PRO A 64 0.74 -7.24 -22.26
N GLN A 65 1.50 -6.15 -22.23
CA GLN A 65 0.96 -4.83 -21.85
C GLN A 65 -0.19 -4.40 -22.77
N SER A 66 -0.18 -4.82 -24.04
CA SER A 66 -1.24 -4.57 -25.03
C SER A 66 -2.57 -5.24 -24.70
N GLU A 67 -2.59 -6.24 -23.83
CA GLU A 67 -3.81 -6.97 -23.45
C GLU A 67 -4.41 -6.47 -22.13
N LEU A 68 -3.71 -5.57 -21.40
CA LEU A 68 -4.21 -5.03 -20.13
C LEU A 68 -5.52 -4.27 -20.29
N GLU A 69 -5.68 -3.53 -21.39
CA GLU A 69 -6.91 -2.79 -21.69
C GLU A 69 -8.11 -3.74 -21.86
N GLN A 70 -7.89 -4.96 -22.39
CA GLN A 70 -8.94 -5.94 -22.60
C GLN A 70 -9.50 -6.50 -21.29
N ILE A 71 -8.68 -6.53 -20.24
CA ILE A 71 -9.08 -6.92 -18.88
C ILE A 71 -9.40 -5.70 -17.99
N GLY A 72 -9.49 -4.50 -18.59
CA GLY A 72 -9.82 -3.26 -17.90
C GLY A 72 -8.77 -2.80 -16.88
N ALA A 73 -7.50 -3.18 -17.07
CA ALA A 73 -6.41 -2.86 -16.16
C ALA A 73 -5.42 -1.84 -16.75
N GLU A 74 -4.84 -1.02 -15.86
CA GLU A 74 -3.76 -0.09 -16.21
C GLU A 74 -2.41 -0.56 -15.63
N LEU A 75 -1.29 -0.14 -16.22
CA LEU A 75 0.06 -0.37 -15.68
C LEU A 75 0.76 0.95 -15.37
N HIS A 76 1.20 1.13 -14.12
CA HIS A 76 1.87 2.34 -13.66
C HIS A 76 3.23 2.06 -13.01
N TYR A 77 4.22 2.90 -13.30
CA TYR A 77 5.54 2.85 -12.68
C TYR A 77 5.62 3.84 -11.52
N THR A 78 6.23 3.42 -10.41
CA THR A 78 6.13 4.14 -9.14
C THR A 78 7.43 4.07 -8.36
N GLN A 79 7.55 4.91 -7.33
CA GLN A 79 8.75 5.00 -6.48
C GLN A 79 8.58 4.29 -5.13
N ARG A 80 7.51 3.49 -4.94
CA ARG A 80 7.31 2.69 -3.73
C ARG A 80 8.34 1.57 -3.64
N GLY A 81 8.61 1.11 -2.42
CA GLY A 81 9.34 -0.14 -2.21
C GLY A 81 8.61 -1.37 -2.77
N GLY A 82 9.35 -2.46 -2.92
CA GLY A 82 8.83 -3.74 -3.42
C GLY A 82 8.79 -3.84 -4.95
N ASP A 83 8.22 -4.95 -5.41
CA ASP A 83 8.13 -5.37 -6.81
C ASP A 83 6.77 -5.01 -7.43
N ILE A 84 6.41 -5.65 -8.54
CA ILE A 84 5.08 -5.55 -9.14
C ILE A 84 3.98 -6.01 -8.15
N THR A 85 2.82 -5.36 -8.21
CA THR A 85 1.61 -5.79 -7.48
C THR A 85 0.34 -5.36 -8.21
N PHE A 86 -0.80 -5.84 -7.76
CA PHE A 86 -2.13 -5.51 -8.27
C PHE A 86 -2.97 -4.78 -7.22
N HIS A 87 -3.76 -3.83 -7.69
CA HIS A 87 -4.81 -3.13 -6.97
C HIS A 87 -6.12 -3.19 -7.74
N GLY A 88 -7.24 -3.27 -7.03
CA GLY A 88 -8.55 -3.33 -7.66
C GLY A 88 -9.69 -3.12 -6.66
N PRO A 89 -10.94 -3.21 -7.13
CA PRO A 89 -12.11 -3.20 -6.27
C PRO A 89 -12.04 -4.29 -5.18
N HIS A 90 -12.64 -4.00 -4.03
CA HIS A 90 -12.63 -4.78 -2.80
C HIS A 90 -11.23 -5.05 -2.19
N GLN A 91 -10.23 -4.29 -2.60
CA GLN A 91 -8.96 -4.19 -1.89
C GLN A 91 -8.94 -2.89 -1.07
N ALA A 92 -8.77 -2.99 0.25
CA ALA A 92 -8.63 -1.84 1.11
C ALA A 92 -7.22 -1.24 0.95
N ILE A 93 -7.15 -0.08 0.29
CA ILE A 93 -5.91 0.67 0.12
C ILE A 93 -5.83 1.75 1.19
N LEU A 94 -4.74 1.75 1.96
CA LEU A 94 -4.46 2.81 2.92
C LEU A 94 -3.13 3.47 2.61
N TYR A 95 -3.15 4.81 2.44
CA TYR A 95 -1.96 5.63 2.26
C TYR A 95 -1.75 6.57 3.45
N PRO A 96 -1.02 6.13 4.48
CA PRO A 96 -0.60 6.99 5.58
C PRO A 96 0.45 7.99 5.10
N ILE A 97 0.13 9.28 5.11
CA ILE A 97 1.02 10.42 4.89
C ILE A 97 1.39 11.02 6.24
N ILE A 98 2.47 10.51 6.83
CA ILE A 98 2.82 10.71 8.24
C ILE A 98 4.28 11.14 8.37
N SER A 99 4.56 12.11 9.25
CA SER A 99 5.94 12.43 9.67
C SER A 99 6.47 11.37 10.64
N LEU A 100 7.41 10.53 10.20
CA LEU A 100 8.06 9.54 11.06
C LEU A 100 8.87 10.18 12.18
N ARG A 101 9.46 11.36 11.94
CA ARG A 101 10.17 12.13 12.98
C ARG A 101 9.23 12.48 14.13
N ASP A 102 8.03 12.95 13.82
CA ASP A 102 7.05 13.36 14.84
C ASP A 102 6.44 12.14 15.55
N THR A 103 6.39 10.99 14.88
CA THR A 103 6.01 9.71 15.52
C THR A 103 7.10 9.14 16.45
N GLY A 104 8.37 9.49 16.23
CA GLY A 104 9.51 8.78 16.81
C GLY A 104 9.68 7.34 16.32
N LEU A 105 9.04 6.94 15.21
CA LEU A 105 9.18 5.62 14.61
C LEU A 105 10.28 5.62 13.54
N GLY A 106 11.07 4.55 13.52
CA GLY A 106 11.90 4.22 12.36
C GLY A 106 11.08 3.57 11.24
N ALA A 107 11.61 3.56 10.02
CA ALA A 107 10.95 2.99 8.83
C ALA A 107 10.49 1.54 9.04
N ARG A 108 11.36 0.69 9.62
CA ARG A 108 11.05 -0.70 9.91
C ARG A 108 9.87 -0.84 10.87
N ARG A 109 9.91 -0.14 12.00
CA ARG A 109 8.85 -0.18 13.03
C ARG A 109 7.52 0.38 12.52
N PHE A 110 7.58 1.31 11.57
CA PHE A 110 6.40 1.80 10.87
C PHE A 110 5.76 0.71 10.00
N VAL A 111 6.54 -0.02 9.21
CA VAL A 111 6.06 -1.16 8.42
C VAL A 111 5.52 -2.27 9.31
N GLU A 112 6.22 -2.64 10.37
CA GLU A 112 5.75 -3.65 11.35
C GLU A 112 4.41 -3.26 11.99
N LYS A 113 4.17 -1.96 12.21
CA LYS A 113 2.87 -1.47 12.69
C LYS A 113 1.76 -1.58 11.64
N ILE A 114 2.07 -1.38 10.36
CA ILE A 114 1.11 -1.59 9.27
C ILE A 114 0.75 -3.09 9.17
N GLU A 115 1.74 -3.98 9.29
CA GLU A 115 1.52 -5.44 9.34
C GLU A 115 0.61 -5.80 10.51
N LEU A 116 0.91 -5.29 11.71
CA LEU A 116 0.09 -5.53 12.90
C LEU A 116 -1.35 -5.05 12.72
N THR A 117 -1.58 -3.86 12.14
CA THR A 117 -2.93 -3.36 11.86
C THR A 117 -3.74 -4.30 10.97
N MET A 118 -3.12 -4.86 9.92
CA MET A 118 -3.78 -5.82 9.03
C MET A 118 -4.06 -7.15 9.75
N ILE A 119 -3.15 -7.62 10.60
CA ILE A 119 -3.33 -8.85 11.40
C ILE A 119 -4.45 -8.67 12.42
N GLU A 120 -4.47 -7.56 13.14
CA GLU A 120 -5.51 -7.24 14.12
C GLU A 120 -6.87 -7.13 13.44
N MET A 121 -6.94 -6.46 12.28
CA MET A 121 -8.15 -6.42 11.46
C MET A 121 -8.63 -7.83 11.11
N ALA A 122 -7.75 -8.69 10.57
CA ALA A 122 -8.10 -10.07 10.22
C ALA A 122 -8.63 -10.85 11.44
N GLY A 123 -8.02 -10.64 12.60
CA GLY A 123 -8.44 -11.23 13.88
C GLY A 123 -9.85 -10.83 14.30
N LEU A 124 -10.31 -9.61 14.01
CA LEU A 124 -11.70 -9.18 14.27
C LEU A 124 -12.73 -10.02 13.51
N TYR A 125 -12.33 -10.63 12.38
CA TYR A 125 -13.13 -11.52 11.56
C TYR A 125 -12.82 -13.01 11.81
N GLY A 126 -12.06 -13.34 12.86
CA GLY A 126 -11.69 -14.72 13.19
C GLY A 126 -10.63 -15.33 12.27
N VAL A 127 -9.97 -14.52 11.43
CA VAL A 127 -8.93 -14.97 10.51
C VAL A 127 -7.56 -14.87 11.19
N LYS A 128 -6.89 -16.00 11.34
CA LYS A 128 -5.54 -16.06 11.94
C LYS A 128 -4.48 -15.72 10.92
N ALA A 129 -4.06 -14.45 10.91
CA ALA A 129 -3.01 -13.95 10.04
C ALA A 129 -1.66 -13.76 10.77
N SER A 130 -0.57 -13.69 10.03
CA SER A 130 0.79 -13.47 10.55
C SER A 130 1.60 -12.59 9.59
N PRO A 131 2.70 -11.95 10.06
CA PRO A 131 3.68 -11.39 9.13
C PRO A 131 4.33 -12.51 8.30
N GLY A 132 4.99 -12.12 7.21
CA GLY A 132 5.72 -13.06 6.35
C GLY A 132 7.00 -13.57 7.00
N GLN A 133 7.69 -14.46 6.29
CA GLN A 133 9.02 -14.89 6.71
C GLN A 133 10.04 -13.77 6.56
N ARG A 134 11.30 -14.07 6.89
CA ARG A 134 12.39 -13.09 6.78
C ARG A 134 12.47 -12.55 5.35
N CYS A 135 12.44 -11.23 5.22
CA CYS A 135 12.45 -10.48 3.95
C CYS A 135 11.14 -10.50 3.15
N GLU A 136 10.06 -11.07 3.68
CA GLU A 136 8.73 -11.02 3.09
C GLU A 136 7.88 -9.97 3.79
N THR A 137 7.71 -8.81 3.15
CA THR A 137 6.87 -7.73 3.71
C THR A 137 5.40 -7.91 3.34
N GLY A 138 4.51 -7.84 4.33
CA GLY A 138 3.07 -8.02 4.15
C GLY A 138 2.42 -8.86 5.25
N VAL A 139 1.23 -9.39 4.96
CA VAL A 139 0.49 -10.26 5.88
C VAL A 139 -0.04 -11.49 5.14
N TRP A 140 0.00 -12.65 5.82
CA TRP A 140 -0.33 -13.97 5.26
C TRP A 140 -1.29 -14.74 6.15
N VAL A 141 -2.00 -15.69 5.54
CA VAL A 141 -2.76 -16.76 6.19
C VAL A 141 -2.22 -18.09 5.65
N GLY A 142 -1.47 -18.80 6.48
CA GLY A 142 -0.63 -19.91 5.99
C GLY A 142 0.35 -19.39 4.94
N GLU A 143 0.31 -19.97 3.74
CA GLU A 143 1.17 -19.56 2.61
C GLU A 143 0.52 -18.50 1.71
N LYS A 144 -0.72 -18.10 1.99
CA LYS A 144 -1.47 -17.18 1.13
C LYS A 144 -1.30 -15.74 1.62
N LYS A 145 -0.71 -14.89 0.79
CA LYS A 145 -0.60 -13.45 1.08
C LYS A 145 -1.96 -12.78 0.97
N ILE A 146 -2.37 -12.09 2.04
CA ILE A 146 -3.63 -11.33 2.11
C ILE A 146 -3.41 -9.81 2.20
N GLY A 147 -2.19 -9.38 2.52
CA GLY A 147 -1.83 -7.96 2.62
C GLY A 147 -0.47 -7.69 2.00
N ALA A 148 -0.39 -6.68 1.14
CA ALA A 148 0.85 -6.16 0.59
C ALA A 148 1.19 -4.81 1.21
N ILE A 149 2.48 -4.54 1.38
CA ILE A 149 2.98 -3.23 1.85
C ILE A 149 4.07 -2.77 0.89
N GLY A 150 3.91 -1.54 0.43
CA GLY A 150 4.90 -0.84 -0.37
C GLY A 150 4.87 0.63 0.01
N VAL A 151 5.83 1.05 0.82
CA VAL A 151 5.95 2.44 1.29
C VAL A 151 7.11 3.14 0.60
N ARG A 152 6.99 4.47 0.45
CA ARG A 152 8.11 5.36 0.14
C ARG A 152 8.25 6.36 1.27
N ILE A 153 9.48 6.53 1.75
CA ILE A 153 9.81 7.53 2.78
C ILE A 153 10.77 8.53 2.16
N SER A 154 10.37 9.80 2.13
CA SER A 154 11.21 10.90 1.65
C SER A 154 11.17 12.04 2.67
N ASN A 155 12.35 12.55 3.05
CA ASN A 155 12.49 13.59 4.08
C ASN A 155 11.79 13.23 5.41
N GLY A 156 11.68 11.95 5.74
CA GLY A 156 10.99 11.46 6.94
C GLY A 156 9.47 11.44 6.86
N ILE A 157 8.87 11.70 5.69
CA ILE A 157 7.41 11.64 5.47
C ILE A 157 7.09 10.42 4.61
N THR A 158 6.05 9.68 5.00
CA THR A 158 5.58 8.48 4.30
C THR A 158 4.64 8.81 3.14
N SER A 159 4.63 7.93 2.14
CA SER A 159 3.68 7.87 1.02
C SER A 159 3.56 6.44 0.53
N HIS A 160 2.57 6.16 -0.30
CA HIS A 160 2.04 4.82 -0.52
C HIS A 160 1.64 4.19 0.82
N GLY A 161 1.70 2.86 0.97
CA GLY A 161 1.17 2.24 2.17
C GLY A 161 0.90 0.76 2.02
N MET A 162 -0.34 0.38 2.30
CA MET A 162 -0.80 -1.01 2.27
C MET A 162 -1.98 -1.21 1.34
N ALA A 163 -2.09 -2.46 0.90
CA ALA A 163 -3.19 -3.01 0.12
C ALA A 163 -3.62 -4.32 0.79
N PHE A 164 -4.83 -4.35 1.34
CA PHE A 164 -5.37 -5.52 2.06
C PHE A 164 -6.57 -6.10 1.33
N ASN A 165 -6.51 -7.39 1.02
CA ASN A 165 -7.52 -8.08 0.24
C ASN A 165 -8.73 -8.38 1.14
N ILE A 166 -9.85 -7.68 0.90
CA ILE A 166 -11.14 -8.00 1.54
C ILE A 166 -11.84 -9.08 0.72
N ASP A 167 -12.14 -8.76 -0.54
CA ASP A 167 -12.75 -9.70 -1.50
C ASP A 167 -12.44 -9.29 -2.97
N PRO A 168 -11.18 -8.98 -3.33
CA PRO A 168 -10.86 -8.59 -4.70
C PRO A 168 -10.93 -9.79 -5.65
N ASP A 169 -11.13 -9.54 -6.94
CA ASP A 169 -10.95 -10.57 -7.95
C ASP A 169 -9.47 -11.00 -8.00
N LEU A 170 -9.21 -12.20 -7.48
CA LEU A 170 -7.86 -12.76 -7.41
C LEU A 170 -7.32 -13.25 -8.77
N ASN A 171 -8.15 -13.30 -9.82
CA ASN A 171 -7.68 -13.67 -11.17
C ASN A 171 -6.64 -12.68 -11.69
N TYR A 172 -6.72 -11.40 -11.32
CA TYR A 172 -5.72 -10.41 -11.69
C TYR A 172 -4.32 -10.73 -11.15
N PHE A 173 -4.21 -11.41 -10.01
CA PHE A 173 -2.91 -11.84 -9.48
C PHE A 173 -2.27 -12.97 -10.31
N ARG A 174 -3.04 -13.70 -11.12
CA ARG A 174 -2.49 -14.76 -12.01
C ARG A 174 -1.66 -14.19 -13.15
N HIS A 175 -1.82 -12.91 -13.46
CA HIS A 175 -1.04 -12.22 -14.49
C HIS A 175 0.26 -11.61 -13.96
N ILE A 176 0.62 -11.84 -12.70
CA ILE A 176 1.88 -11.33 -12.12
C ILE A 176 2.58 -12.37 -11.25
N VAL A 177 3.90 -12.22 -11.11
CA VAL A 177 4.70 -12.89 -10.07
C VAL A 177 5.02 -11.88 -8.97
N PRO A 178 4.25 -11.84 -7.87
CA PRO A 178 4.46 -10.87 -6.79
C PRO A 178 5.65 -11.25 -5.91
N CYS A 179 6.26 -10.24 -5.26
CA CYS A 179 7.37 -10.46 -4.31
C CYS A 179 6.95 -11.35 -3.12
N GLY A 180 7.75 -12.37 -2.83
CA GLY A 180 7.58 -13.25 -1.66
C GLY A 180 6.55 -14.35 -1.87
N ILE A 181 6.23 -14.70 -3.11
CA ILE A 181 5.48 -15.90 -3.47
C ILE A 181 6.29 -16.59 -4.57
N ALA A 182 6.79 -17.80 -4.28
CA ALA A 182 7.49 -18.67 -5.20
C ALA A 182 6.63 -19.90 -5.50
#